data_AF-T1JLH6-F1
#
_entry.id   AF-T1JLH6-F1
#
_cell.length_a   1.000
_cell.length_b   1.000
_cell.length_c   1.000
_cell.angle_alpha   90.00
_cell.angle_beta   90.00
_cell.angle_gamma   90.00
#
_symmetry.space_group_name_H-M   'P 1'
#
loop_
_entity.id
_entity.type
_entity.pdbx_description
1 polymer ?
#
loop_
_entity_poly.entity_id
_entity_poly.type
_entity_poly.pdbx_seq_one_letter_code
_entity_poly.pdbx_strand_id
1 'polypeptide(L)'
;MASGNYRARLNEFEECIKAEEIDMKKLRTLCFQGIPDEQGMRPLCWKLLLNYLNGNQSLWADHLQKQRQLYNHFVDEMVFTHSSEIDDASPENCCGDHVRII
;
A
#
# COMPACT_ATOMS: atom_id res chain seq x y z
N MET A 1 11.54 -1.25 26.90
CA MET A 1 12.89 -1.36 26.32
C MET A 1 12.85 -2.50 25.32
N ALA A 2 13.04 -2.22 24.02
CA ALA A 2 13.10 -3.30 23.03
C ALA A 2 14.37 -4.14 23.28
N SER A 3 14.21 -5.44 23.48
CA SER A 3 15.31 -6.40 23.66
C SER A 3 16.32 -6.25 22.52
N GLY A 4 17.63 -6.40 22.78
CA GLY A 4 18.68 -6.21 21.76
C GLY A 4 18.45 -6.96 20.44
N ASN A 5 17.82 -8.14 20.53
CA ASN A 5 17.42 -8.94 19.36
C ASN A 5 16.41 -8.26 18.43
N TYR A 6 15.52 -7.44 18.98
CA TYR A 6 14.54 -6.70 18.17
C TYR A 6 15.21 -5.58 17.37
N ARG A 7 16.18 -4.87 17.96
CA ARG A 7 16.95 -3.83 17.26
C ARG A 7 17.80 -4.42 16.13
N ALA A 8 18.44 -5.56 16.37
CA ALA A 8 19.18 -6.28 15.32
C ALA A 8 18.27 -6.63 14.14
N ARG A 9 17.06 -7.11 14.45
CA ARG A 9 16.07 -7.45 13.43
C ARG A 9 15.59 -6.25 12.62
N LEU A 10 15.38 -5.09 13.25
CA LEU A 10 15.04 -3.86 12.52
C LEU A 10 16.14 -3.47 11.53
N ASN A 11 17.40 -3.57 11.95
CA ASN A 11 18.53 -3.28 11.07
C ASN A 11 18.59 -4.25 9.89
N GLU A 12 18.35 -5.55 10.10
CA GLU A 12 18.31 -6.53 8.99
C GLU A 12 17.23 -6.20 7.95
N PHE A 13 16.06 -5.75 8.39
CA PHE A 13 14.99 -5.29 7.50
C PHE A 13 15.42 -4.02 6.75
N GLU A 14 15.98 -3.04 7.47
CA GLU A 14 16.41 -1.77 6.90
C GLU A 14 17.50 -1.97 5.85
N GLU A 15 18.48 -2.84 6.10
CA GLU A 15 19.53 -3.21 5.15
C GLU A 15 18.95 -3.93 3.92
N CYS A 16 18.00 -4.85 4.14
CA CYS A 16 17.36 -5.56 3.04
C CYS A 16 16.55 -4.63 2.14
N ILE A 17 15.88 -3.64 2.72
CA ILE A 17 15.03 -2.69 2.00
C ILE A 17 15.87 -1.60 1.34
N LYS A 18 16.95 -1.12 1.95
CA LYS A 18 17.82 -0.06 1.39
C LYS A 18 18.70 -0.54 0.24
N ALA A 19 18.77 -1.84 -0.04
CA ALA A 19 19.46 -2.36 -1.19
C ALA A 19 18.88 -1.78 -2.50
N GLU A 20 19.75 -1.51 -3.47
CA GLU A 20 19.34 -1.00 -4.80
C GLU A 20 18.38 -1.95 -5.50
N GLU A 21 18.67 -3.25 -5.38
CA GLU A 21 17.80 -4.35 -5.78
C GLU A 21 17.47 -5.21 -4.55
N ILE A 22 16.19 -5.26 -4.19
CA ILE A 22 15.72 -5.98 -3.00
C ILE A 22 15.68 -7.49 -3.29
N ASP A 23 16.41 -8.26 -2.49
CA ASP A 23 16.31 -9.72 -2.50
C ASP A 23 14.97 -10.18 -1.92
N MET A 24 14.04 -10.50 -2.82
CA MET A 24 12.70 -10.96 -2.48
C MET A 24 12.68 -12.30 -1.72
N LYS A 25 13.71 -13.15 -1.86
CA LYS A 25 13.79 -14.40 -1.08
C LYS A 25 14.14 -14.08 0.37
N LYS A 26 15.15 -13.23 0.59
CA LYS A 26 15.54 -12.77 1.92
C LYS A 26 14.39 -12.03 2.61
N LEU A 27 13.73 -11.12 1.90
CA LEU A 27 12.59 -10.36 2.43
C LEU A 27 11.46 -11.29 2.89
N ARG A 28 11.10 -12.31 2.11
CA ARG A 28 10.05 -13.28 2.50
C ARG A 28 10.42 -14.03 3.77
N THR A 29 11.67 -14.48 3.91
CA THR A 29 12.13 -15.17 5.12
C THR A 29 12.05 -14.26 6.35
N LEU A 30 12.47 -13.00 6.22
CA LEU A 30 12.38 -12.01 7.31
C LEU A 30 10.93 -11.73 7.71
N CYS A 31 10.03 -11.56 6.72
CA CYS A 31 8.61 -11.28 6.94
C CYS A 31 7.85 -12.47 7.54
N PHE A 32 8.31 -13.70 7.30
CA PHE A 32 7.65 -14.91 7.81
C PHE A 32 7.63 -14.97 9.34
N GLN A 33 8.64 -14.40 9.99
CA GLN A 33 8.71 -14.27 11.46
C GLN A 33 7.89 -13.07 11.98
N GLY A 34 7.12 -12.40 11.12
CA GLY A 34 6.40 -11.16 11.38
C GLY A 34 7.09 -9.92 10.80
N ILE A 35 6.37 -8.82 10.68
CA ILE A 35 6.91 -7.55 10.17
C ILE A 35 6.83 -6.50 11.28
N PRO A 36 7.94 -5.85 11.66
CA PRO A 36 7.93 -4.76 12.63
C PRO A 36 7.01 -3.61 12.20
N ASP A 37 6.35 -2.98 13.18
CA ASP A 37 5.45 -1.83 12.94
C ASP A 37 6.17 -0.48 12.88
N GLU A 38 7.43 -0.46 13.31
CA GLU A 38 8.22 0.76 13.35
C GLU A 38 8.67 1.18 11.95
N GLN A 39 8.93 2.48 11.81
CA GLN A 39 9.49 3.09 10.60
C GLN A 39 8.66 2.87 9.31
N GLY A 40 7.37 2.49 9.44
CA GLY A 40 6.52 2.22 8.29
C GLY A 40 6.96 1.00 7.47
N MET A 41 7.70 0.05 8.07
CA MET A 41 8.18 -1.14 7.37
C MET A 41 7.05 -2.06 6.93
N ARG A 42 6.01 -2.23 7.76
CA ARG A 42 4.86 -3.10 7.46
C ARG A 42 4.17 -2.78 6.12
N PRO A 43 3.69 -1.55 5.86
CA PRO A 43 3.07 -1.23 4.59
C PRO A 43 4.03 -1.37 3.40
N LEU A 44 5.33 -1.10 3.60
CA LEU A 44 6.31 -1.25 2.53
C LEU A 44 6.57 -2.72 2.17
N CYS A 45 6.80 -3.56 3.19
CA CYS A 45 6.98 -4.99 3.02
C CYS A 45 5.77 -5.63 2.34
N TRP A 46 4.55 -5.24 2.72
CA TRP A 46 3.33 -5.74 2.08
C TRP A 46 3.26 -5.39 0.60
N LYS A 47 3.56 -4.15 0.23
CA LYS A 47 3.61 -3.74 -1.19
C LYS A 47 4.62 -4.57 -1.98
N LEU A 48 5.78 -4.88 -1.40
CA LEU A 48 6.79 -5.73 -2.05
C LEU A 48 6.36 -7.19 -2.14
N LEU A 49 5.82 -7.76 -1.06
CA LEU A 49 5.35 -9.15 -1.02
C LEU A 49 4.21 -9.41 -2.01
N LEU A 50 3.34 -8.42 -2.20
CA LEU A 50 2.26 -8.45 -3.19
C LEU A 50 2.72 -8.12 -4.61
N ASN A 51 4.01 -7.88 -4.81
CA ASN A 51 4.62 -7.50 -6.08
C ASN A 51 4.01 -6.23 -6.69
N TYR A 52 3.49 -5.34 -5.83
CA TYR A 52 2.97 -4.03 -6.21
C TYR A 52 4.11 -3.02 -6.43
N LEU A 53 5.21 -3.17 -5.68
CA LEU A 53 6.45 -2.44 -5.93
C LEU A 53 7.49 -3.39 -6.52
N ASN A 54 8.29 -2.87 -7.45
CA ASN A 54 9.40 -3.62 -8.05
C ASN A 54 10.54 -3.82 -7.05
N GLY A 55 11.41 -4.80 -7.29
CA GLY A 55 12.64 -4.97 -6.49
C GLY A 55 13.61 -3.80 -6.60
N ASN A 56 13.52 -3.01 -7.67
CA ASN A 56 14.33 -1.81 -7.88
C ASN A 56 13.60 -0.54 -7.39
N GLN A 57 14.18 0.14 -6.41
CA GLN A 57 13.60 1.31 -5.76
C GLN A 57 13.49 2.54 -6.65
N SER A 58 14.41 2.72 -7.60
CA SER A 58 14.44 3.87 -8.49
C SER A 58 13.18 3.98 -9.36
N LEU A 59 12.50 2.85 -9.58
CA LEU A 59 11.27 2.78 -10.37
C LEU A 59 10.00 3.01 -9.56
N TRP A 60 10.08 3.12 -8.23
CA TRP A 60 8.90 3.17 -7.37
C TRP A 60 8.09 4.45 -7.56
N ALA A 61 8.76 5.60 -7.67
CA ALA A 61 8.07 6.88 -7.80
C ALA A 61 7.19 6.90 -9.06
N ASP A 62 7.78 6.56 -10.20
CA ASP A 62 7.10 6.49 -11.49
C ASP A 62 5.98 5.44 -11.50
N HIS A 63 6.24 4.25 -10.95
CA HIS A 63 5.24 3.19 -10.87
C HIS A 63 4.04 3.62 -10.02
N LEU A 64 4.29 4.15 -8.82
CA LEU A 64 3.24 4.59 -7.90
C LEU A 64 2.43 5.75 -8.49
N GLN A 65 3.06 6.68 -9.21
CA GLN A 65 2.35 7.75 -9.90
C GLN A 65 1.39 7.19 -10.95
N LYS A 66 1.87 6.28 -11.81
CA LYS A 66 1.04 5.65 -12.85
C LYS A 66 -0.13 4.87 -12.26
N GLN A 67 0.11 4.06 -11.22
CA GLN A 67 -0.95 3.28 -10.57
C GLN A 67 -2.01 4.17 -9.91
N ARG A 68 -1.61 5.27 -9.27
CA ARG A 68 -2.55 6.23 -8.68
C ARG A 68 -3.39 6.97 -9.72
N GLN A 69 -2.77 7.39 -10.82
CA GLN A 69 -3.48 8.01 -11.94
C GLN A 69 -4.49 7.05 -12.57
N LEU A 70 -4.10 5.79 -12.78
CA LEU A 70 -4.98 4.75 -13.31
C LEU A 70 -6.17 4.49 -12.39
N TYR A 71 -5.94 4.41 -11.08
CA TYR A 71 -7.02 4.28 -10.10
C TYR A 71 -8.00 5.45 -10.18
N ASN A 72 -7.51 6.70 -10.18
CA ASN A 72 -8.37 7.86 -10.28
C ASN A 72 -9.20 7.87 -11.57
N HIS A 73 -8.58 7.51 -12.71
CA HIS A 73 -9.30 7.39 -13.97
C HIS A 73 -10.43 6.34 -13.89
N PHE A 74 -10.17 5.17 -13.29
CA PHE A 74 -11.23 4.17 -13.10
C PHE A 74 -12.33 4.64 -12.14
N VAL A 75 -11.99 5.38 -11.09
CA VAL A 75 -12.99 5.97 -10.19
C VAL A 75 -13.88 6.96 -10.96
N ASP A 76 -13.29 7.83 -11.78
CA ASP A 76 -14.04 8.78 -12.61
C ASP A 76 -14.97 8.06 -13.59
N GLU A 77 -14.46 7.08 -14.34
CA GLU A 77 -15.22 6.37 -15.37
C GLU A 77 -16.26 5.39 -14.82
N MET A 78 -16.01 4.74 -13.67
CA MET A 78 -16.89 3.68 -13.16
C MET A 78 -17.80 4.13 -12.02
N VAL A 79 -17.35 5.02 -11.13
CA VAL A 79 -18.12 5.41 -9.95
C VAL A 79 -18.96 6.66 -10.22
N PHE A 80 -18.41 7.65 -10.91
CA PHE A 80 -19.13 8.90 -11.18
C PHE A 80 -20.10 8.76 -12.37
N THR A 81 -19.72 8.06 -13.43
CA THR A 81 -20.58 7.90 -14.62
C THR A 81 -21.87 7.10 -14.35
N HIS A 82 -21.90 6.26 -13.31
CA HIS A 82 -23.09 5.46 -12.95
C HIS A 82 -23.98 6.13 -11.89
N SER A 83 -23.55 7.24 -11.27
CA SER A 83 -24.36 7.98 -10.28
C SER A 83 -25.24 9.05 -10.91
N SER A 84 -25.00 9.44 -12.16
CA SER A 84 -25.81 10.39 -12.93
C SER A 84 -27.02 9.77 -13.66
N GLU A 85 -27.27 8.45 -13.52
CA GLU A 85 -28.43 7.78 -14.12
C GLU A 85 -29.46 7.28 -13.10
N ILE A 86 -29.32 7.66 -11.81
CA ILE A 86 -30.35 7.41 -10.78
C ILE A 86 -31.08 8.73 -10.46
N ASP A 87 -31.71 9.29 -11.49
CA ASP A 87 -32.73 10.33 -11.35
C ASP A 87 -34.06 9.75 -11.86
N ASP A 88 -34.70 8.86 -11.09
CA ASP A 88 -36.15 8.88 -10.89
C ASP A 88 -36.58 8.01 -9.70
N ALA A 89 -37.52 8.54 -8.92
CA ALA A 89 -38.29 7.92 -7.84
C ALA A 89 -37.68 7.82 -6.41
N SER A 90 -37.91 8.90 -5.65
CA SER A 90 -38.39 8.94 -4.25
C SER A 90 -37.40 9.41 -3.15
N PRO A 91 -37.78 10.39 -2.30
CA PRO A 91 -36.95 10.86 -1.20
C PRO A 91 -37.19 10.01 0.05
N GLU A 92 -36.38 8.98 0.27
CA GLU A 92 -36.25 8.38 1.59
C GLU A 92 -34.86 8.65 2.18
N ASN A 93 -34.90 9.45 3.23
CA ASN A 93 -33.87 9.78 4.19
C ASN A 93 -33.11 8.54 4.70
N CYS A 94 -31.87 8.35 4.26
CA CYS A 94 -30.92 7.45 4.90
C CYS A 94 -29.60 8.17 5.15
N CYS A 95 -29.44 8.54 6.43
CA CYS A 95 -28.22 8.81 7.18
C CYS A 95 -26.95 9.12 6.37
N GLY A 96 -26.45 10.34 6.54
CA GLY A 96 -25.17 10.77 6.00
C GLY A 96 -24.02 9.94 6.55
N ASP A 97 -23.60 8.94 5.80
CA ASP A 97 -22.26 8.39 5.90
C ASP A 97 -21.35 9.23 5.01
N HIS A 98 -20.74 10.22 5.65
CA HIS A 98 -19.57 10.90 5.14
C HIS A 98 -18.48 9.85 4.92
N VAL A 99 -18.41 9.30 3.70
CA VAL A 99 -17.31 8.44 3.29
C VAL A 99 -16.05 9.30 3.27
N ARG A 100 -15.38 9.38 4.43
CA ARG A 100 -13.98 9.76 4.49
C ARG A 100 -13.18 8.60 3.93
N ILE A 101 -12.95 8.65 2.62
CA ILE A 101 -11.82 7.94 2.05
C ILE A 101 -10.58 8.74 2.44
N ILE A 102 -9.92 8.23 3.49
CA ILE A 102 -8.52 8.42 3.92
C ILE A 102 -7.88 9.78 3.64
#